data_AF-A0A645GRW4-F1
#
_entry.id   AF-A0A645GRW4-F1
#
_cell.length_a   1.000
_cell.length_b   1.000
_cell.length_c   1.000
_cell.angle_alpha   90.00
_cell.angle_beta   90.00
_cell.angle_gamma   90.00
#
_symmetry.space_group_name_H-M   'P 1'
#
loop_
_entity.id
_entity.type
_entity.pdbx_description
1 polymer ?
#
loop_
_entity_poly.entity_id
_entity_poly.type
_entity_poly.pdbx_seq_one_letter_code
_entity_poly.pdbx_strand_id
1 'polypeptide(L)'
;MFVRRWLPALRRVPDAWLFEPWRMPPEVQARCGVRVGQDIATPLVDLASATKAAKARLHALRNQEPIRAAKAAIVEKHGSRLLRRTAGRRQLPFTSPQQSLDF
;
A
#
# COMPACT_ATOMS: atom_id res chain seq x y z
N MET A 1 -24.24 9.08 0.89
CA MET A 1 -23.82 8.10 -0.16
C MET A 1 -23.22 8.84 -1.35
N PHE A 2 -21.91 8.71 -1.61
CA PHE A 2 -21.19 9.45 -2.66
C PHE A 2 -21.33 8.82 -4.05
N VAL A 3 -21.07 7.51 -4.18
CA VAL A 3 -21.06 6.81 -5.48
C VAL A 3 -22.41 6.94 -6.21
N ARG A 4 -23.52 6.66 -5.52
CA ARG A 4 -24.88 6.74 -6.12
C ARG A 4 -25.31 8.16 -6.48
N ARG A 5 -24.69 9.18 -5.87
CA ARG A 5 -24.93 10.60 -6.18
C ARG A 5 -24.26 10.99 -7.49
N TRP A 6 -23.00 10.58 -7.67
CA TRP A 6 -22.15 11.00 -8.80
C TRP A 6 -22.13 10.02 -9.96
N LEU A 7 -22.58 8.78 -9.76
CA LEU A 7 -22.71 7.77 -10.81
C LEU A 7 -24.16 7.22 -10.84
N PRO A 8 -25.08 7.91 -11.56
CA PRO A 8 -26.51 7.59 -11.55
C PRO A 8 -26.85 6.16 -11.99
N ALA A 9 -26.06 5.57 -12.89
CA ALA A 9 -26.22 4.19 -13.33
C ALA A 9 -26.17 3.20 -12.15
N LEU A 10 -25.44 3.50 -11.07
CA LEU A 10 -25.30 2.62 -9.92
C LEU A 10 -26.38 2.79 -8.84
N ARG A 11 -27.38 3.66 -9.04
CA ARG A 11 -28.39 3.95 -8.00
C ARG A 11 -29.15 2.72 -7.50
N ARG A 12 -29.40 1.75 -8.37
CA ARG A 12 -30.15 0.51 -8.07
C ARG A 12 -29.26 -0.70 -7.74
N VAL A 13 -27.94 -0.55 -7.86
CA VAL A 13 -26.98 -1.65 -7.64
C VAL A 13 -26.89 -1.98 -6.15
N PRO A 14 -26.95 -3.23 -5.70
CA PRO A 14 -26.79 -3.57 -4.28
C PRO A 14 -25.41 -3.18 -3.72
N ASP A 15 -25.31 -2.88 -2.42
CA ASP A 15 -24.05 -2.45 -1.79
C ASP A 15 -22.92 -3.48 -1.95
N ALA A 16 -23.25 -4.77 -1.99
CA ALA A 16 -22.30 -5.87 -2.23
C ALA A 16 -21.50 -5.74 -3.54
N TRP A 17 -22.03 -4.99 -4.52
CA TRP A 17 -21.43 -4.82 -5.84
C TRP A 17 -21.02 -3.38 -6.14
N LEU A 18 -21.22 -2.44 -5.21
CA LEU A 18 -21.11 -1.00 -5.49
C LEU A 18 -19.70 -0.59 -5.95
N PHE A 19 -18.67 -1.25 -5.43
CA PHE A 19 -17.27 -0.95 -5.76
C PHE A 19 -16.66 -1.87 -6.83
N GLU A 20 -17.36 -2.94 -7.19
CA GLU A 20 -16.97 -3.85 -8.26
C GLU A 20 -18.17 -4.26 -9.13
N PRO A 21 -18.91 -3.29 -9.71
CA PRO A 21 -20.18 -3.57 -10.38
C PRO A 21 -20.01 -4.40 -11.65
N TRP A 22 -18.82 -4.42 -12.26
CA TRP A 22 -18.47 -5.29 -13.39
C TRP A 22 -18.43 -6.79 -13.03
N ARG A 23 -18.39 -7.15 -11.74
CA ARG A 23 -18.42 -8.55 -11.28
C ARG A 23 -19.84 -9.08 -11.05
N MET A 24 -20.86 -8.24 -11.21
CA MET A 24 -22.24 -8.66 -11.01
C MET A 24 -22.63 -9.77 -11.98
N PRO A 25 -23.35 -10.82 -11.53
CA PRO A 25 -23.98 -11.79 -12.43
C PRO A 25 -24.93 -11.09 -13.41
N PRO A 26 -25.11 -11.59 -14.64
CA PRO A 26 -25.98 -10.98 -15.64
C PRO A 26 -27.43 -10.76 -15.17
N GLU A 27 -27.95 -11.66 -14.35
CA GLU A 27 -29.28 -11.55 -13.71
C GLU A 27 -29.38 -10.36 -12.74
N VAL A 28 -28.33 -10.09 -11.96
CA VAL A 28 -28.28 -8.94 -11.06
C VAL A 28 -28.17 -7.65 -11.86
N GLN A 29 -27.35 -7.65 -12.92
CA GLN A 29 -27.23 -6.53 -13.86
C GLN A 29 -28.59 -6.18 -14.49
N ALA A 30 -29.32 -7.18 -14.99
CA ALA A 30 -30.65 -7.02 -15.57
C ALA A 30 -31.65 -6.45 -14.56
N ARG A 31 -31.68 -6.98 -13.33
CA ARG A 31 -32.57 -6.47 -12.26
C ARG A 31 -32.26 -5.04 -11.85
N CYS A 32 -30.99 -4.63 -11.93
CA CYS A 32 -30.57 -3.26 -11.66
C CYS A 32 -30.80 -2.32 -12.86
N GLY A 33 -30.99 -2.87 -14.06
CA GLY A 33 -31.07 -2.11 -15.31
C GLY A 33 -29.74 -1.48 -15.70
N VAL A 34 -28.62 -2.18 -15.49
CA VAL A 34 -27.26 -1.69 -15.76
C VAL A 34 -26.55 -2.63 -16.72
N ARG A 35 -25.95 -2.11 -17.79
CA ARG A 35 -25.17 -2.88 -18.77
C ARG A 35 -23.69 -2.59 -18.61
N VAL A 36 -22.94 -3.58 -18.11
CA VAL A 36 -21.47 -3.49 -18.02
C VAL A 36 -20.86 -3.39 -19.42
N GLY A 37 -19.93 -2.47 -19.61
CA GLY A 37 -19.32 -2.13 -20.89
C GLY A 37 -20.05 -1.03 -21.67
N GLN A 38 -21.25 -0.61 -21.24
CA GLN A 38 -22.00 0.48 -21.89
C GLN A 38 -22.42 1.57 -20.90
N ASP A 39 -23.19 1.20 -19.88
CA ASP A 39 -23.66 2.14 -18.85
C ASP A 39 -22.58 2.39 -17.79
N ILE A 40 -21.74 1.39 -17.57
CA ILE A 40 -20.57 1.45 -16.69
C ILE A 40 -19.39 0.74 -17.33
N ALA A 41 -18.17 1.23 -17.10
CA ALA A 41 -16.97 0.66 -17.70
C ALA A 41 -16.58 -0.68 -17.05
N THR A 42 -15.94 -1.55 -17.84
CA THR A 42 -15.12 -2.63 -17.31
C THR A 42 -13.76 -2.08 -16.87
N PRO A 43 -13.09 -2.70 -15.87
CA PRO A 43 -11.74 -2.31 -15.51
C PRO A 43 -10.79 -2.39 -16.72
N LEU A 44 -10.09 -1.30 -16.99
CA LEU A 44 -9.14 -1.23 -18.12
C LEU A 44 -7.92 -2.14 -17.91
N VAL A 45 -7.56 -2.36 -16.64
CA VAL A 45 -6.42 -3.20 -16.25
C VAL A 45 -6.80 -4.05 -15.05
N ASP A 46 -6.16 -5.21 -14.92
CA ASP A 46 -6.20 -5.98 -13.68
C ASP A 46 -5.47 -5.23 -12.56
N LEU A 47 -6.18 -4.95 -11.47
CA LEU A 47 -5.66 -4.13 -10.37
C LEU A 47 -4.44 -4.78 -9.69
N ALA A 48 -4.47 -6.09 -9.47
CA ALA A 48 -3.40 -6.81 -8.80
C ALA A 48 -2.10 -6.74 -9.61
N SER A 49 -2.19 -7.06 -10.90
CA SER A 49 -1.07 -7.03 -11.85
C SER A 49 -0.54 -5.61 -12.04
N ALA A 50 -1.42 -4.62 -12.23
CA ALA A 50 -1.03 -3.22 -12.38
C ALA A 50 -0.30 -2.69 -11.13
N THR A 51 -0.81 -3.02 -9.94
CA THR A 51 -0.19 -2.63 -8.67
C THR A 51 1.19 -3.26 -8.51
N LYS A 52 1.34 -4.55 -8.82
CA LYS A 52 2.64 -5.24 -8.77
C LYS A 52 3.64 -4.59 -9.72
N ALA A 53 3.24 -4.33 -10.96
CA ALA A 53 4.09 -3.67 -11.96
C ALA A 53 4.49 -2.25 -11.52
N ALA A 54 3.55 -1.46 -11.01
CA ALA A 54 3.82 -0.11 -10.52
C ALA A 54 4.82 -0.12 -9.35
N LYS A 55 4.65 -1.02 -8.38
CA LYS A 55 5.58 -1.20 -7.26
C LYS A 55 6.97 -1.58 -7.78
N ALA A 56 7.07 -2.56 -8.68
CA ALA A 56 8.35 -2.98 -9.24
C ALA A 56 9.10 -1.82 -9.91
N ARG A 57 8.41 -1.01 -10.72
CA ARG A 57 9.00 0.18 -11.38
C ARG A 57 9.50 1.20 -10.35
N LEU A 58 8.70 1.48 -9.32
CA LEU A 58 9.10 2.42 -8.26
C LEU A 58 10.31 1.90 -7.47
N HIS A 59 10.34 0.61 -7.15
CA HIS A 59 11.48 -0.02 -6.47
C HIS A 59 12.75 0.02 -7.33
N ALA A 60 12.65 -0.27 -8.62
CA ALA A 60 13.77 -0.18 -9.54
C ALA A 60 14.33 1.25 -9.62
N LEU A 61 13.46 2.26 -9.74
CA LEU A 61 13.86 3.67 -9.74
C LEU A 61 14.58 4.06 -8.43
N ARG A 62 14.06 3.65 -7.27
CA ARG A 62 14.66 3.91 -5.96
C ARG A 62 16.04 3.28 -5.78
N ASN A 63 16.33 2.19 -6.51
CA ASN A 63 17.60 1.49 -6.42
C ASN A 63 18.70 2.12 -7.29
N GLN A 64 18.35 3.04 -8.19
CA GLN A 64 19.35 3.75 -9.00
C GLN A 64 20.26 4.61 -8.12
N GLU A 65 21.56 4.55 -8.40
CA GLU A 65 22.60 5.30 -7.68
C GLU A 65 22.27 6.79 -7.51
N PRO A 66 21.94 7.57 -8.57
CA PRO A 66 21.65 9.00 -8.42
C PRO A 66 20.47 9.27 -7.47
N ILE A 67 19.46 8.40 -7.47
CA ILE A 67 18.29 8.52 -6.61
C ILE A 67 18.65 8.22 -5.14
N ARG A 68 19.53 7.23 -4.92
CA ARG A 68 20.03 6.90 -3.57
C ARG A 68 20.89 8.01 -3.01
N ALA A 69 21.80 8.57 -3.81
CA ALA A 69 22.63 9.72 -3.43
C ALA A 69 21.76 10.94 -3.08
N ALA A 70 20.80 11.28 -3.94
CA ALA A 70 19.86 12.39 -3.68
C ALA A 70 19.05 12.18 -2.39
N LYS A 71 18.55 10.95 -2.16
CA LYS A 71 17.85 10.60 -0.91
C LYS A 71 18.74 10.80 0.31
N ALA A 72 20.00 10.35 0.26
CA ALA A 72 20.96 10.50 1.35
C ALA A 72 21.23 11.97 1.66
N ALA A 73 21.47 12.79 0.63
CA ALA A 73 21.69 14.23 0.79
C ALA A 73 20.48 14.96 1.40
N ILE A 74 19.25 14.60 1.01
CA ILE A 74 18.03 15.16 1.60
C ILE A 74 17.95 14.81 3.08
N VAL A 75 18.22 13.56 3.46
CA VAL A 75 18.21 13.10 4.84
C VAL A 75 19.33 13.74 5.65
N GLU A 76 20.50 13.96 5.10
CA GLU A 76 21.58 14.69 5.78
C GLU A 76 21.16 16.14 6.08
N LYS A 77 20.60 16.83 5.08
CA LYS A 77 20.22 18.25 5.20
C LYS A 77 19.02 18.48 6.13
N HIS A 78 18.05 17.56 6.15
CA HIS A 78 16.76 17.77 6.85
C HIS A 78 16.47 16.72 7.94
N GLY A 79 17.30 15.70 8.07
CA GLY A 79 17.15 14.63 9.05
C GLY A 79 17.47 15.14 10.44
N SER A 80 16.43 15.54 11.17
CA SER A 80 16.56 16.22 12.47
C SER A 80 17.27 15.40 13.57
N ARG A 81 17.48 14.08 13.41
CA ARG A 81 17.91 13.18 14.50
C ARG A 81 18.61 11.88 14.06
N LEU A 82 19.82 11.91 13.49
CA LEU A 82 20.54 10.62 13.28
C LEU A 82 22.08 10.61 13.36
N LEU A 83 22.73 11.53 14.10
CA LEU A 83 24.20 11.45 14.29
C LEU A 83 24.69 11.50 15.74
N ARG A 84 23.80 11.54 16.75
CA ARG A 84 24.22 11.69 18.17
C ARG A 84 24.00 10.49 19.10
N ARG A 85 23.57 9.31 18.60
CA ARG A 85 23.23 8.15 19.46
C ARG A 85 24.10 6.91 19.33
N THR A 86 25.10 6.90 18.46
CA THR A 86 26.03 5.76 18.28
C THR A 86 27.43 6.01 18.83
N ALA A 87 27.76 7.23 19.24
CA ALA A 87 29.02 7.54 19.91
C ALA A 87 28.79 7.68 21.42
N GLY A 88 28.71 6.56 22.15
CA GLY A 88 28.75 6.59 23.62
C GLY A 88 27.79 5.64 24.33
N ARG A 89 27.85 4.34 24.05
CA ARG A 89 27.56 3.34 25.09
C ARG A 89 28.83 2.58 25.38
N ARG A 90 29.60 3.14 26.32
CA ARG A 90 30.76 2.50 26.96
C ARG A 90 30.27 1.14 27.50
N GLN A 91 30.73 0.04 26.90
CA GLN A 91 30.48 -1.29 27.44
C GLN A 91 31.22 -1.38 28.78
N LEU A 92 30.48 -1.38 29.88
CA LEU A 92 31.01 -1.84 31.16
C LEU A 92 30.97 -3.37 31.13
N PRO A 93 32.03 -4.06 31.58
CA PRO A 93 32.06 -5.51 31.61
C PRO A 93 30.96 -6.02 32.55
N PHE A 94 30.09 -6.88 32.03
CA PHE A 94 29.08 -7.59 32.82
C PHE A 94 29.77 -8.79 33.48
N THR A 95 30.01 -8.70 34.79
CA THR A 95 30.43 -9.83 35.61
C THR A 95 29.17 -10.52 36.15
N SER A 96 28.85 -11.70 35.66
CA SER A 96 27.80 -12.55 36.21
C SER A 96 28.28 -13.19 37.52
N PRO A 97 27.60 -13.05 38.66
CA PRO A 97 27.82 -13.96 39.77
C PRO A 97 27.14 -15.30 39.46
N GLN A 98 27.95 -16.32 39.23
CA GLN A 98 27.53 -17.72 39.18
C GLN A 98 26.90 -18.07 40.55
N GLN A 99 25.62 -18.44 40.58
CA GLN A 99 25.04 -19.15 41.71
C GLN A 99 24.52 -20.50 41.19
N SER A 100 25.33 -21.52 41.43
CA SER A 100 24.91 -22.92 41.46
C SER A 100 23.96 -23.12 42.64
N LEU A 101 22.84 -23.81 42.42
CA LEU A 101 22.20 -24.58 43.47
C LEU A 101 21.90 -25.97 42.93
N ASP A 102 22.65 -26.92 43.47
CA ASP A 102 22.32 -28.34 43.52
C ASP A 102 21.05 -28.56 44.37
N PHE A 103 20.42 -29.71 44.12
CA PHE A 103 19.25 -30.36 44.73
C PHE A 103 17.90 -30.21 44.01
#